data_AF-A0AAU0L2K7-F1
#
_entry.id   AF-A0AAU0L2K7-F1
#
_cell.length_a   1.000
_cell.length_b   1.000
_cell.length_c   1.000
_cell.angle_alpha   90.00
_cell.angle_beta   90.00
_cell.angle_gamma   90.00
#
_symmetry.space_group_name_H-M   'P 1'
#
loop_
_entity.id
_entity.type
_entity.pdbx_description
1 polymer ?
#
loop_
_entity_poly.entity_id
_entity_poly.type
_entity_poly.pdbx_seq_one_letter_code
_entity_poly.pdbx_strand_id
1 'polypeptide(L)'
;MLDVYLTDIQKNVQFRDYPSDQPVKFLINLKKIFPSTADLLLPVLPEDNNLENVTWESTSKDFTTFKKLVEAWGIIELRLNALTAYKDKEFTNQVLKQAQTKRKQMGASHTKLSMVELDYIFIHEVHTLIDAELSEIGEKFYLPTLRELWKDEVSSNVLLVKL
;
A
#
# COMPACT_ATOMS: atom_id res chain seq x y z
N MET A 1 1.38 11.94 14.45
CA MET A 1 2.74 11.62 13.98
C MET A 1 3.07 10.20 14.42
N LEU A 2 3.69 9.39 13.57
CA LEU A 2 4.17 8.06 13.95
C LEU A 2 5.61 8.19 14.47
N ASP A 3 5.86 7.73 15.70
CA ASP A 3 7.21 7.62 16.26
C ASP A 3 7.70 6.18 16.07
N VAL A 4 8.71 6.01 15.23
CA VAL A 4 9.17 4.69 14.78
C VAL A 4 10.61 4.47 15.24
N TYR A 5 10.83 3.45 16.04
CA TYR A 5 12.16 2.97 16.40
C TYR A 5 12.66 1.99 15.34
N LEU A 6 13.74 2.36 14.65
CA LEU A 6 14.42 1.51 13.68
C LEU A 6 15.41 0.60 14.41
N THR A 7 15.09 -0.69 14.48
CA THR A 7 15.76 -1.67 15.35
C THR A 7 17.17 -2.03 14.87
N ASP A 8 17.39 -2.01 13.55
CA ASP A 8 18.67 -2.36 12.91
C ASP A 8 19.74 -1.29 13.07
N ILE A 9 19.33 -0.02 13.18
CA ILE A 9 20.23 1.13 13.37
C ILE A 9 20.03 1.84 14.72
N GLN A 10 19.15 1.32 15.56
CA GLN A 10 18.83 1.82 16.91
C GLN A 10 18.50 3.32 16.94
N LYS A 11 17.62 3.76 16.03
CA LYS A 11 17.30 5.18 15.85
C LYS A 11 15.80 5.43 15.77
N ASN A 12 15.33 6.44 16.50
CA ASN A 12 13.96 6.94 16.36
C ASN A 12 13.83 7.86 15.15
N VAL A 13 12.76 7.67 14.38
CA VAL A 13 12.38 8.50 13.25
C VAL A 13 10.91 8.88 13.37
N GLN A 14 10.62 10.15 13.05
CA GLN A 14 9.26 10.65 13.02
C GLN A 14 8.73 10.60 11.59
N PHE A 15 7.56 9.99 11.41
CA PHE A 15 6.87 9.94 10.13
C PHE A 15 5.57 10.73 10.18
N ARG A 16 5.41 11.65 9.22
CA ARG A 16 4.28 12.58 9.12
C ARG A 16 3.57 12.53 7.77
N ASP A 17 4.11 11.80 6.80
CA ASP A 17 3.59 11.77 5.43
C ASP A 17 2.42 10.78 5.31
N TYR A 18 1.35 11.03 6.08
CA TYR A 18 0.09 10.30 6.02
C TYR A 18 -1.10 11.23 6.34
N PRO A 19 -2.29 11.00 5.77
CA PRO A 19 -3.39 11.96 5.80
C PRO A 19 -4.26 11.84 7.08
N SER A 20 -3.67 11.88 8.28
CA SER A 20 -4.47 11.81 9.51
C SER A 20 -3.77 12.36 10.76
N ASP A 21 -4.54 13.01 11.63
CA ASP A 21 -4.11 13.35 12.99
C ASP A 21 -4.21 12.16 13.96
N GLN A 22 -4.83 11.05 13.54
CA GLN A 22 -5.06 9.84 14.33
C GLN A 22 -4.20 8.67 13.81
N PRO A 23 -2.93 8.54 14.25
CA PRO A 23 -1.98 7.56 13.72
C PRO A 23 -2.47 6.11 13.83
N VAL A 24 -3.03 5.72 14.98
CA VAL A 24 -3.53 4.37 15.21
C VAL A 24 -4.67 4.02 14.24
N LYS A 25 -5.64 4.94 14.07
CA LYS A 25 -6.77 4.74 13.14
C LYS A 25 -6.29 4.65 11.70
N PHE A 26 -5.34 5.50 11.31
CA PHE A 26 -4.73 5.45 10.00
C PHE A 26 -4.11 4.07 9.72
N LEU A 27 -3.28 3.56 10.64
CA LEU A 27 -2.64 2.25 10.47
C LEU A 27 -3.63 1.09 10.45
N ILE A 28 -4.69 1.14 11.25
CA ILE A 28 -5.77 0.13 11.20
C ILE A 28 -6.44 0.12 9.83
N ASN A 29 -6.70 1.30 9.24
CA ASN A 29 -7.30 1.39 7.92
C ASN A 29 -6.33 0.94 6.83
N LEU A 30 -5.07 1.33 6.93
CA LEU A 30 -4.03 0.93 5.98
C LEU A 30 -3.85 -0.60 6.00
N LYS A 31 -3.85 -1.24 7.18
CA LYS A 31 -3.80 -2.70 7.31
C LYS A 31 -4.96 -3.42 6.61
N LYS A 32 -6.16 -2.81 6.55
CA LYS A 32 -7.30 -3.39 5.83
C LYS A 32 -7.09 -3.38 4.31
N ILE A 33 -6.29 -2.43 3.81
CA ILE A 33 -5.97 -2.29 2.39
C ILE A 33 -4.73 -3.13 2.05
N PHE A 34 -3.68 -3.00 2.86
CA PHE A 34 -2.40 -3.69 2.75
C PHE A 34 -2.10 -4.48 4.02
N PRO A 35 -2.51 -5.76 4.10
CA PRO A 35 -2.24 -6.60 5.25
C PRO A 35 -0.76 -6.68 5.65
N SER A 36 0.19 -6.51 4.72
CA SER A 36 1.63 -6.56 5.01
C SER A 36 2.08 -5.49 6.01
N THR A 37 1.36 -4.37 6.14
CA THR A 37 1.77 -3.30 7.07
C THR A 37 1.78 -3.75 8.52
N ALA A 38 1.06 -4.82 8.87
CA ALA A 38 1.09 -5.41 10.20
C ALA A 38 2.46 -6.04 10.53
N ASP A 39 3.18 -6.52 9.52
CA ASP A 39 4.50 -7.13 9.66
C ASP A 39 5.62 -6.10 9.45
N LEU A 40 5.35 -5.06 8.65
CA LEU A 40 6.34 -4.01 8.36
C LEU A 40 6.48 -2.97 9.48
N LEU A 41 5.44 -2.74 10.27
CA LEU A 41 5.41 -1.71 11.31
C LEU A 41 4.68 -2.24 12.55
N LEU A 42 5.44 -2.72 13.53
CA LEU A 42 4.93 -3.38 14.72
C LEU A 42 4.54 -2.33 15.78
N PRO A 43 3.33 -2.39 16.36
CA PRO A 43 2.95 -1.47 17.44
C PRO A 43 3.63 -1.88 18.76
N VAL A 44 4.19 -0.90 19.47
CA VAL A 44 4.69 -1.04 20.83
C VAL A 44 3.68 -0.37 21.77
N LEU A 45 3.11 -1.17 22.66
CA LEU A 45 2.14 -0.68 23.63
C LEU A 45 2.87 0.05 24.77
N PRO A 46 2.40 1.23 25.18
CA PRO A 46 2.96 1.93 26.33
C PRO A 46 2.57 1.23 27.63
N GLU A 47 3.41 1.35 28.66
CA GLU A 47 3.20 0.71 29.97
C GLU A 47 1.89 1.14 30.64
N ASP A 48 1.45 2.38 30.39
CA ASP A 48 0.22 2.95 30.93
C ASP A 48 -1.05 2.53 30.16
N ASN A 49 -0.90 1.71 29.10
CA ASN A 49 -1.95 1.31 28.16
C ASN A 49 -2.70 2.47 27.48
N ASN A 50 -2.18 3.69 27.54
CA ASN A 50 -2.78 4.81 26.83
C ASN A 50 -2.50 4.69 25.33
N LEU A 51 -3.52 4.32 24.55
CA LEU A 51 -3.38 4.12 23.11
C LEU A 51 -2.96 5.37 22.32
N GLU A 52 -3.04 6.56 22.92
CA GLU A 52 -2.52 7.80 22.34
C GLU A 52 -0.98 7.84 22.31
N ASN A 53 -0.34 7.08 23.19
CA ASN A 53 1.11 7.02 23.38
C ASN A 53 1.76 5.80 22.69
N VAL A 54 1.04 5.11 21.82
CA VAL A 54 1.58 3.97 21.05
C VAL A 54 2.74 4.46 20.18
N THR A 55 3.84 3.71 20.21
CA THR A 55 4.98 3.88 19.30
C THR A 55 5.08 2.66 18.38
N TRP A 56 6.02 2.68 17.44
CA TRP A 56 6.19 1.60 16.48
C TRP A 56 7.64 1.17 16.35
N GLU A 57 7.83 -0.08 15.95
CA GLU A 57 9.12 -0.67 15.64
C GLU A 57 9.15 -1.21 14.22
N SER A 58 10.30 -1.05 13.57
CA SER A 58 10.53 -1.57 12.22
C SER A 58 12.03 -1.72 11.95
N THR A 59 12.41 -2.37 10.86
CA THR A 59 13.77 -2.27 10.31
C THR A 59 13.82 -1.13 9.30
N SER A 60 15.01 -0.62 8.96
CA SER A 60 15.15 0.42 7.94
C SER A 60 14.57 0.00 6.58
N LYS A 61 14.70 -1.30 6.24
CA LYS A 61 14.13 -1.87 5.02
C LYS A 61 12.60 -1.89 5.07
N ASP A 62 12.03 -2.51 6.11
CA ASP A 62 10.58 -2.67 6.22
C ASP A 62 9.88 -1.32 6.33
N PHE A 63 10.49 -0.36 7.03
CA PHE A 63 9.99 1.01 7.11
C PHE A 63 10.01 1.71 5.74
N THR A 64 11.00 1.42 4.90
CA THR A 64 11.04 1.93 3.52
C THR A 64 9.92 1.33 2.67
N THR A 65 9.69 0.01 2.76
CA THR A 65 8.56 -0.65 2.10
C THR A 65 7.21 -0.13 2.60
N PHE A 66 7.07 0.13 3.91
CA PHE A 66 5.88 0.74 4.51
C PHE A 66 5.59 2.11 3.90
N LYS A 67 6.59 3.00 3.80
CA LYS A 67 6.43 4.32 3.17
C LYS A 67 5.97 4.20 1.71
N LYS A 68 6.55 3.27 0.95
CA LYS A 68 6.14 2.99 -0.44
C LYS A 68 4.66 2.59 -0.54
N LEU A 69 4.15 1.81 0.41
CA LEU A 69 2.73 1.45 0.46
C LEU A 69 1.83 2.67 0.75
N VAL A 70 2.24 3.52 1.70
CA VAL A 70 1.50 4.76 2.01
C VAL A 70 1.44 5.69 0.79
N GLU A 71 2.56 5.89 0.12
CA GLU A 71 2.66 6.70 -1.10
C GLU A 71 1.81 6.10 -2.24
N ALA A 72 1.90 4.78 -2.46
CA ALA A 72 1.11 4.10 -3.48
C ALA A 72 -0.40 4.24 -3.24
N TRP A 73 -0.85 4.16 -1.99
CA TRP A 73 -2.26 4.39 -1.67
C TRP A 73 -2.69 5.83 -1.92
N GLY A 74 -1.88 6.82 -1.55
CA GLY A 74 -2.18 8.22 -1.84
C GLY A 74 -2.36 8.49 -3.34
N ILE A 75 -1.53 7.85 -4.18
CA ILE A 75 -1.66 7.93 -5.64
C ILE A 75 -2.93 7.21 -6.11
N ILE A 76 -3.25 6.03 -5.58
CA ILE A 76 -4.50 5.33 -5.88
C ILE A 76 -5.71 6.20 -5.53
N GLU A 77 -5.75 6.80 -4.35
CA GLU A 77 -6.85 7.67 -3.91
C GLU A 77 -7.04 8.86 -4.85
N LEU A 78 -5.94 9.54 -5.23
CA LEU A 78 -5.98 10.64 -6.19
C LEU A 78 -6.60 10.20 -7.53
N ARG A 79 -6.15 9.05 -8.04
CA ARG A 79 -6.60 8.53 -9.33
C ARG A 79 -8.04 8.01 -9.30
N LEU A 80 -8.47 7.37 -8.21
CA LEU A 80 -9.85 6.96 -8.00
C LEU A 80 -10.78 8.17 -7.84
N ASN A 81 -10.33 9.27 -7.21
CA ASN A 81 -11.11 10.50 -7.14
C ASN A 81 -11.33 11.11 -8.54
N ALA A 82 -10.28 11.16 -9.38
CA ALA A 82 -10.41 11.60 -10.76
C ALA A 82 -11.36 10.68 -11.56
N LEU A 83 -11.24 9.37 -11.39
CA LEU A 83 -12.09 8.39 -12.04
C LEU A 83 -13.56 8.47 -11.56
N THR A 84 -13.79 8.79 -10.29
CA THR A 84 -15.14 9.03 -9.74
C THR A 84 -15.80 10.24 -10.40
N ALA A 85 -15.03 11.29 -10.68
CA ALA A 85 -15.53 12.47 -11.37
C ALA A 85 -15.83 12.22 -12.87
N TYR A 86 -15.08 11.30 -13.49
CA TYR A 86 -15.28 10.90 -14.90
C TYR A 86 -16.41 9.88 -15.08
N LYS A 87 -16.50 8.90 -14.17
CA LYS A 87 -17.52 7.84 -14.14
C LYS A 87 -18.45 8.11 -12.95
N ASP A 88 -18.38 7.28 -11.93
CA ASP A 88 -19.08 7.46 -10.66
C ASP A 88 -18.40 6.66 -9.55
N LYS A 89 -18.91 6.81 -8.33
CA LYS A 89 -18.39 6.12 -7.14
C LYS A 89 -18.56 4.60 -7.23
N GLU A 90 -19.64 4.11 -7.84
CA GLU A 90 -19.91 2.68 -7.92
C GLU A 90 -18.90 1.97 -8.83
N PHE A 91 -18.54 2.60 -9.94
CA PHE A 91 -17.47 2.14 -10.82
C PHE A 91 -16.14 2.01 -10.06
N THR A 92 -15.74 3.03 -9.30
CA THR A 92 -14.49 2.98 -8.52
C THR A 92 -14.50 1.92 -7.42
N ASN A 93 -15.66 1.66 -6.79
CA ASN A 93 -15.82 0.54 -5.86
C ASN A 93 -15.59 -0.81 -6.56
N GLN A 94 -16.09 -0.96 -7.80
CA GLN A 94 -15.89 -2.17 -8.59
C GLN A 94 -14.42 -2.37 -8.95
N VAL A 95 -13.69 -1.31 -9.31
CA VAL A 95 -12.23 -1.38 -9.54
C VAL A 95 -11.50 -1.96 -8.33
N LEU A 96 -11.76 -1.41 -7.14
CA LEU A 96 -11.14 -1.90 -5.90
C LEU A 96 -11.51 -3.36 -5.61
N LYS A 97 -12.78 -3.73 -5.80
CA LYS A 97 -13.27 -5.10 -5.58
C LYS A 97 -12.63 -6.10 -6.55
N GLN A 98 -12.46 -5.74 -7.82
CA GLN A 98 -11.78 -6.57 -8.82
C GLN A 98 -10.32 -6.78 -8.45
N ALA A 99 -9.60 -5.72 -8.07
CA ALA A 99 -8.22 -5.81 -7.63
C ALA A 99 -8.05 -6.67 -6.36
N GLN A 100 -8.95 -6.53 -5.38
CA GLN A 100 -8.96 -7.39 -4.19
C GLN A 100 -9.21 -8.86 -4.54
N THR A 101 -10.10 -9.12 -5.49
CA THR A 101 -10.38 -10.48 -5.98
C THR A 101 -9.14 -11.08 -6.63
N LYS A 102 -8.45 -10.31 -7.49
CA LYS A 102 -7.18 -10.72 -8.12
C LYS A 102 -6.11 -11.04 -7.07
N ARG A 103 -5.91 -10.18 -6.07
CA ARG A 103 -4.98 -10.41 -4.94
C ARG A 103 -5.29 -11.74 -4.23
N LYS A 104 -6.56 -11.98 -3.91
CA LYS A 104 -6.99 -13.21 -3.23
C LYS A 104 -6.73 -14.45 -4.07
N GLN A 105 -7.03 -14.40 -5.37
CA GLN A 105 -6.75 -15.48 -6.30
C GLN A 105 -5.24 -15.77 -6.38
N MET A 106 -4.41 -14.72 -6.51
CA MET A 106 -2.96 -14.88 -6.54
C MET A 106 -2.40 -15.49 -5.26
N GLY A 107 -2.87 -15.06 -4.08
CA GLY A 107 -2.46 -15.67 -2.81
C GLY A 107 -2.88 -17.14 -2.67
N ALA A 108 -4.01 -17.53 -3.28
CA ALA A 108 -4.44 -18.93 -3.28
C ALA A 108 -3.66 -19.80 -4.28
N SER A 109 -3.35 -19.27 -5.46
CA SER A 109 -2.65 -19.99 -6.53
C SER A 109 -1.12 -20.02 -6.35
N HIS A 110 -0.55 -19.04 -5.65
CA HIS A 110 0.89 -18.86 -5.49
C HIS A 110 1.25 -18.67 -4.01
N THR A 111 1.19 -19.76 -3.24
CA THR A 111 1.39 -19.75 -1.78
C THR A 111 2.76 -19.30 -1.31
N LYS A 112 3.74 -19.19 -2.23
CA LYS A 112 5.09 -18.68 -1.93
C LYS A 112 5.22 -17.16 -1.98
N LEU A 113 4.20 -16.46 -2.49
CA LEU A 113 4.22 -14.99 -2.51
C LEU A 113 4.15 -14.44 -1.09
N SER A 114 5.00 -13.48 -0.81
CA SER A 114 4.94 -12.70 0.43
C SER A 114 3.70 -11.79 0.47
N MET A 115 3.31 -11.33 1.66
CA MET A 115 2.22 -10.36 1.80
C MET A 115 2.52 -9.04 1.06
N VAL A 116 3.79 -8.61 1.04
CA VAL A 116 4.22 -7.41 0.30
C VAL A 116 4.02 -7.60 -1.21
N GLU A 117 4.38 -8.77 -1.75
CA GLU A 117 4.17 -9.07 -3.17
C GLU A 117 2.67 -9.14 -3.52
N LEU A 118 1.83 -9.66 -2.62
CA LEU A 118 0.38 -9.65 -2.80
C LEU A 118 -0.21 -8.23 -2.76
N ASP A 119 0.30 -7.36 -1.88
CA ASP A 119 -0.11 -5.96 -1.80
C ASP A 119 0.34 -5.18 -3.04
N TYR A 120 1.56 -5.45 -3.55
CA TYR A 120 2.01 -4.93 -4.84
C TYR A 120 1.11 -5.38 -6.00
N ILE A 121 0.73 -6.67 -6.06
CA ILE A 121 -0.19 -7.17 -7.10
C ILE A 121 -1.53 -6.44 -7.06
N PHE A 122 -2.05 -6.14 -5.87
CA PHE A 122 -3.24 -5.33 -5.73
C PHE A 122 -3.04 -3.91 -6.28
N ILE A 123 -1.95 -3.23 -5.91
CA ILE A 123 -1.62 -1.90 -6.42
C ILE A 123 -1.51 -1.91 -7.95
N HIS A 124 -0.79 -2.90 -8.49
CA HIS A 124 -0.62 -3.08 -9.93
C HIS A 124 -1.98 -3.26 -10.61
N GLU A 125 -2.86 -4.12 -10.09
CA GLU A 125 -4.17 -4.38 -10.68
C GLU A 125 -5.07 -3.14 -10.66
N VAL A 126 -5.10 -2.39 -9.54
CA VAL A 126 -5.84 -1.12 -9.48
C VAL A 126 -5.36 -0.17 -10.58
N HIS A 127 -4.05 0.00 -10.72
CA HIS A 127 -3.51 0.88 -11.76
C HIS A 127 -3.76 0.36 -13.18
N THR A 128 -3.73 -0.95 -13.44
CA THR A 128 -4.12 -1.52 -14.73
C THR A 128 -5.56 -1.16 -15.09
N LEU A 129 -6.50 -1.34 -14.15
CA LEU A 129 -7.91 -1.07 -14.39
C LEU A 129 -8.17 0.43 -14.61
N ILE A 130 -7.53 1.30 -13.82
CA ILE A 130 -7.64 2.75 -14.04
C ILE A 130 -6.98 3.17 -15.35
N ASP A 131 -5.79 2.65 -15.67
CA ASP A 131 -5.07 2.95 -16.91
C ASP A 131 -5.92 2.58 -18.14
N ALA A 132 -6.63 1.44 -18.10
CA ALA A 132 -7.54 1.04 -19.16
C ALA A 132 -8.63 2.09 -19.42
N GLU A 133 -9.31 2.55 -18.36
CA GLU A 133 -10.38 3.56 -18.46
C GLU A 133 -9.88 4.94 -18.89
N LEU A 134 -8.73 5.38 -18.37
CA LEU A 134 -8.21 6.71 -18.67
C LEU A 134 -7.50 6.79 -20.03
N SER A 135 -7.05 5.66 -20.59
CA SER A 135 -6.45 5.64 -21.93
C SER A 135 -7.43 6.02 -23.04
N GLU A 136 -8.72 5.76 -22.83
CA GLU A 136 -9.79 6.15 -23.75
C GLU A 136 -9.87 7.68 -23.93
N ILE A 137 -9.38 8.44 -22.94
CA ILE A 137 -9.36 9.91 -22.96
C ILE A 137 -7.96 10.50 -23.11
N GLY A 138 -6.96 9.67 -23.48
CA GLY A 138 -5.61 10.12 -23.84
C GLY A 138 -4.64 10.29 -22.67
N GLU A 139 -4.98 9.82 -21.47
CA GLU A 139 -4.07 9.86 -20.33
C GLU A 139 -2.93 8.85 -20.45
N LYS A 140 -1.79 9.19 -19.84
CA LYS A 140 -0.62 8.30 -19.82
C LYS A 140 -0.78 7.18 -18.79
N PHE A 141 -0.29 6.01 -19.14
CA PHE A 141 -0.21 4.88 -18.21
C PHE A 141 0.73 5.17 -17.04
N TYR A 142 0.27 4.82 -15.84
CA TYR A 142 1.08 4.92 -14.62
C TYR A 142 1.89 3.65 -14.35
N LEU A 143 1.47 2.49 -14.91
CA LEU A 143 2.16 1.22 -14.69
C LEU A 143 3.68 1.25 -14.92
N PRO A 144 4.25 1.94 -15.93
CA PRO A 144 5.70 2.06 -16.09
C PRO A 144 6.37 2.71 -14.87
N THR A 145 5.78 3.79 -14.33
CA THR A 145 6.26 4.48 -13.13
C THR A 145 6.18 3.57 -11.91
N LEU A 146 5.06 2.87 -11.73
CA LEU A 146 4.90 1.91 -10.63
C LEU A 146 6.02 0.85 -10.66
N ARG A 147 6.30 0.27 -11.83
CA ARG A 147 7.33 -0.77 -11.97
C ARG A 147 8.72 -0.24 -11.65
N GLU A 148 9.04 0.97 -12.07
CA GLU A 148 10.33 1.59 -11.74
C GLU A 148 10.52 1.79 -10.23
N LEU A 149 9.46 2.20 -9.51
CA LEU A 149 9.49 2.41 -8.06
C LEU A 149 9.63 1.11 -7.24
N TRP A 150 9.16 0.00 -7.80
CA TRP A 150 9.06 -1.29 -7.10
C TRP A 150 10.04 -2.37 -7.60
N LYS A 151 10.84 -2.09 -8.62
CA LYS A 151 11.76 -3.07 -9.25
C LYS A 151 12.76 -3.74 -8.29
N ASP A 152 13.13 -3.04 -7.22
CA ASP A 152 14.09 -3.52 -6.21
C ASP A 152 13.39 -4.13 -4.98
N GLU A 153 12.06 -4.04 -4.89
CA GLU A 153 11.25 -4.58 -3.77
C GLU A 153 10.67 -5.96 -4.07
N VAL A 154 10.31 -6.22 -5.32
CA VAL A 154 9.64 -7.46 -5.73
C VAL A 154 10.39 -8.15 -6.87
N SER A 155 10.24 -9.46 -6.99
CA SER A 155 10.85 -10.22 -8.08
C SER A 155 10.32 -9.77 -9.45
N SER A 156 11.10 -9.98 -10.51
CA SER A 156 10.70 -9.57 -11.88
C SER A 156 9.40 -10.22 -12.37
N ASN A 157 9.10 -11.47 -11.93
CA ASN A 157 7.84 -12.13 -12.25
C ASN A 157 6.65 -11.45 -11.58
N VAL A 158 6.81 -11.05 -10.32
CA VAL A 158 5.79 -10.28 -9.59
C VAL A 158 5.66 -8.88 -10.17
N LEU A 159 6.77 -8.20 -10.46
CA LEU A 159 6.82 -6.85 -11.01
C LEU A 159 5.96 -6.71 -12.28
N LEU A 160 6.00 -7.73 -13.15
CA LEU A 160 5.25 -7.81 -14.40
C LEU A 160 3.92 -8.57 -14.28
N VAL A 161 3.60 -9.11 -13.11
CA VAL A 161 2.45 -9.99 -12.83
C VAL A 161 2.38 -11.15 -13.84
N LYS A 162 3.54 -11.76 -14.13
CA LYS A 162 3.71 -12.95 -14.97
C LYS A 162 3.88 -14.18 -14.07
N LEU A 163 2.83 -14.49 -13.30
CA LEU A 163 2.76 -15.57 -12.33
C LEU A 163 1.85 -16.69 -12.84
#